data_AF-A0A925UUM2-F1
#
_entry.id   AF-A0A925UUM2-F1
#
_cell.length_a   1.000
_cell.length_b   1.000
_cell.length_c   1.000
_cell.angle_alpha   90.00
_cell.angle_beta   90.00
_cell.angle_gamma   90.00
#
_symmetry.space_group_name_H-M   'P 1'
#
loop_
_entity.id
_entity.type
_entity.pdbx_description
1 polymer ?
#
loop_
_entity_poly.entity_id
_entity_poly.type
_entity_poly.pdbx_seq_one_letter_code
_entity_poly.pdbx_strand_id
1 'polypeptide(L)'
;MARKVWTNRRKWLGNLLPALFFLPLNVWGIYWMMQNETILGKGLWLVALGTVCGWIGLNLFGLVGNAYMRRALKRELVAKHVDFNDPHFFVGFASPKFINILDAHEDIGFLFLREEMVEFVGESNNVKVPKVQIQRVIFRPNVHTWVGIGRWICIEGLHKKTRFRLSIEPRERNFLLMNLIGSGAIKKRILDWLKG
;
A
#
# COMPACT_ATOMS: atom_id res chain seq x y z
N MET A 1 -12.04 15.71 9.55
CA MET A 1 -11.97 14.69 8.48
C MET A 1 -11.82 15.36 7.13
N ALA A 2 -10.87 14.94 6.29
CA ALA A 2 -10.66 15.50 4.95
C ALA A 2 -11.67 14.92 3.95
N ARG A 3 -11.81 15.54 2.76
CA ARG A 3 -12.64 14.97 1.70
C ARG A 3 -12.08 13.61 1.27
N LYS A 4 -12.95 12.61 1.14
CA LYS A 4 -12.59 11.26 0.65
C LYS A 4 -12.09 11.30 -0.79
N VAL A 5 -10.82 10.97 -1.01
CA VAL A 5 -10.21 10.80 -2.33
C VAL A 5 -9.96 9.32 -2.68
N TRP A 6 -9.87 8.43 -1.68
CA TRP A 6 -9.85 6.97 -1.79
C TRP A 6 -11.25 6.39 -1.95
N THR A 7 -11.80 6.51 -3.16
CA THR A 7 -13.15 6.06 -3.49
C THR A 7 -13.18 4.59 -3.94
N ASN A 8 -14.33 3.93 -3.77
CA ASN A 8 -14.54 2.56 -4.26
C ASN A 8 -14.23 2.42 -5.74
N ARG A 9 -14.57 3.44 -6.56
CA ARG A 9 -14.22 3.46 -7.99
C ARG A 9 -12.72 3.32 -8.22
N ARG A 10 -11.87 4.00 -7.44
CA ARG A 10 -10.41 3.91 -7.58
C ARG A 10 -9.88 2.56 -7.12
N LYS A 11 -10.42 2.01 -6.04
CA LYS A 11 -10.11 0.64 -5.58
C LYS A 11 -10.42 -0.40 -6.66
N TRP A 12 -11.58 -0.26 -7.31
CA TRP A 12 -11.97 -1.13 -8.43
C TRP A 12 -11.07 -0.95 -9.64
N LEU A 13 -10.76 0.28 -10.05
CA LEU A 13 -9.84 0.52 -11.18
C LEU A 13 -8.45 -0.07 -10.93
N GLY A 14 -7.93 0.06 -9.70
CA GLY A 14 -6.64 -0.52 -9.32
C GLY A 14 -6.57 -2.04 -9.38
N ASN A 15 -7.72 -2.73 -9.35
CA ASN A 15 -7.80 -4.20 -9.40
C ASN A 15 -8.29 -4.73 -10.76
N LEU A 16 -9.25 -4.05 -11.41
CA LEU A 16 -9.82 -4.46 -12.69
C LEU A 16 -8.85 -4.23 -13.85
N LEU A 17 -8.10 -3.12 -13.86
CA LEU A 17 -7.15 -2.86 -14.94
C LEU A 17 -6.06 -3.96 -15.00
N PRO A 18 -5.44 -4.36 -13.88
CA PRO A 18 -4.55 -5.53 -13.89
C PRO A 18 -5.22 -6.83 -14.36
N ALA A 19 -6.47 -7.06 -13.97
CA ALA A 19 -7.21 -8.26 -14.35
C ALA A 19 -7.41 -8.37 -15.88
N LEU A 20 -7.49 -7.25 -16.60
CA LEU A 20 -7.58 -7.26 -18.08
C LEU A 20 -6.31 -7.81 -18.76
N PHE A 21 -5.15 -7.74 -18.11
CA PHE A 21 -3.90 -8.31 -18.63
C PHE A 21 -3.72 -9.77 -18.21
N PHE A 22 -4.32 -10.16 -17.08
CA PHE A 22 -4.25 -11.51 -16.54
C PHE A 22 -5.28 -12.45 -17.19
N LEU A 23 -6.56 -12.07 -17.17
CA LEU A 23 -7.69 -12.97 -17.46
C LEU A 23 -7.69 -13.52 -18.90
N PRO A 24 -7.50 -12.72 -19.96
CA PRO A 24 -7.63 -13.25 -21.32
C PRO A 24 -6.63 -14.36 -21.62
N LEU A 25 -5.37 -14.17 -21.26
CA LEU A 25 -4.30 -15.15 -21.50
C LEU A 25 -4.46 -16.40 -20.62
N ASN A 26 -4.86 -16.23 -19.35
CA ASN A 26 -5.08 -17.36 -18.47
C ASN A 26 -6.30 -18.19 -18.88
N VAL A 27 -7.43 -17.55 -19.18
CA VAL A 27 -8.64 -18.23 -19.64
C VAL A 27 -8.38 -18.95 -20.96
N TRP A 28 -7.69 -18.31 -21.91
CA TRP A 28 -7.34 -18.94 -23.17
C TRP A 28 -6.35 -20.10 -23.00
N GLY A 29 -5.35 -19.95 -22.13
CA GLY A 29 -4.41 -21.03 -21.81
C GLY A 29 -5.10 -22.24 -21.17
N ILE A 30 -6.00 -22.01 -20.22
CA ILE A 30 -6.82 -23.06 -19.58
C ILE A 30 -7.72 -23.73 -20.61
N TYR A 31 -8.44 -22.95 -21.41
CA TYR A 31 -9.27 -23.46 -22.49
C TYR A 31 -8.47 -24.33 -23.46
N TRP A 32 -7.27 -23.90 -23.85
CA TRP A 32 -6.38 -24.68 -24.71
C TRP A 32 -5.99 -26.02 -24.09
N MET A 33 -5.62 -26.05 -22.81
CA MET A 33 -5.29 -27.28 -22.10
C MET A 33 -6.49 -28.24 -22.03
N MET A 34 -7.70 -27.70 -21.81
CA MET A 34 -8.93 -28.49 -21.79
C MET A 34 -9.27 -29.09 -23.16
N GLN A 35 -9.12 -28.32 -24.24
CA GLN A 35 -9.43 -28.79 -25.59
C GLN A 35 -8.44 -29.82 -26.14
N ASN A 36 -7.19 -29.77 -25.71
CA ASN A 36 -6.12 -30.62 -26.24
C ASN A 36 -5.68 -31.72 -25.26
N GLU A 37 -6.38 -31.87 -24.12
CA GLU A 37 -6.09 -32.83 -23.04
C GLU A 37 -4.61 -32.86 -22.60
N THR A 38 -3.91 -31.74 -22.77
CA THR A 38 -2.47 -31.60 -22.53
C THR A 38 -2.22 -30.43 -21.60
N ILE A 39 -1.79 -30.76 -20.37
CA ILE A 39 -1.45 -29.77 -19.35
C ILE A 39 -0.10 -29.13 -19.67
N LEU A 40 0.86 -29.92 -20.16
CA LEU A 40 2.18 -29.45 -20.54
C LEU A 40 2.16 -28.98 -22.00
N GLY A 41 2.63 -27.75 -22.25
CA GLY A 41 2.73 -27.20 -23.61
C GLY A 41 2.24 -25.77 -23.71
N LYS A 42 1.67 -25.42 -24.87
CA LYS A 42 1.26 -24.04 -25.22
C LYS A 42 0.30 -23.42 -24.20
N GLY A 43 -0.67 -24.20 -23.70
CA GLY A 43 -1.64 -23.72 -22.73
C GLY A 43 -1.00 -23.26 -21.41
N LEU A 44 -0.05 -24.03 -20.88
CA LEU A 44 0.73 -23.65 -19.70
C LEU A 44 1.56 -22.39 -19.94
N TRP A 45 2.20 -22.25 -21.11
CA TRP A 45 2.94 -21.03 -21.47
C TRP A 45 2.04 -19.79 -21.50
N LEU A 46 0.80 -19.92 -21.98
CA LEU A 46 -0.17 -18.81 -21.99
C LEU A 46 -0.64 -18.42 -20.59
N VAL A 47 -0.85 -19.40 -19.70
CA VAL A 47 -1.14 -19.16 -18.27
C VAL A 47 0.04 -18.46 -17.59
N ALA A 48 1.26 -18.94 -17.82
CA ALA A 48 2.48 -18.34 -17.27
C ALA A 48 2.66 -16.90 -17.77
N LEU A 49 2.53 -16.67 -19.07
CA LEU A 49 2.60 -15.35 -19.68
C LEU A 49 1.51 -14.42 -19.13
N GLY A 50 0.27 -14.90 -19.02
CA GLY A 50 -0.84 -14.15 -18.44
C GLY A 50 -0.59 -13.76 -16.99
N THR A 51 0.02 -14.64 -16.19
CA THR A 51 0.42 -14.33 -14.81
C THR A 51 1.46 -13.21 -14.77
N VAL A 52 2.50 -13.28 -15.61
CA VAL A 52 3.53 -12.23 -15.73
C VAL A 52 2.91 -10.91 -16.20
N CYS A 53 2.06 -10.93 -17.22
CA CYS A 53 1.32 -9.75 -17.70
C CYS A 53 0.43 -9.15 -16.59
N GLY A 54 -0.22 -9.99 -15.79
CA GLY A 54 -0.98 -9.59 -14.62
C GLY A 54 -0.13 -8.85 -13.57
N TRP A 55 1.07 -9.37 -13.27
CA TRP A 55 2.01 -8.69 -12.36
C TRP A 55 2.48 -7.33 -12.89
N ILE A 56 2.80 -7.25 -14.18
CA ILE A 56 3.16 -5.98 -14.83
C ILE A 56 1.96 -5.01 -14.76
N GLY A 57 0.77 -5.48 -15.09
CA GLY A 57 -0.47 -4.71 -15.01
C GLY A 57 -0.73 -4.20 -13.59
N LEU A 58 -0.56 -5.04 -12.58
CA LEU A 58 -0.72 -4.66 -11.17
C LEU A 58 0.30 -3.61 -10.75
N ASN A 59 1.56 -3.75 -11.14
CA ASN A 59 2.58 -2.75 -10.85
C ASN A 59 2.30 -1.40 -11.51
N LEU A 60 1.81 -1.39 -12.76
CA LEU A 60 1.53 -0.17 -13.54
C LEU A 60 0.23 0.51 -13.12
N PHE A 61 -0.83 -0.28 -12.87
CA PHE A 61 -2.19 0.24 -12.71
C PHE A 61 -2.75 0.14 -11.28
N GLY A 62 -2.10 -0.60 -10.39
CA GLY A 62 -2.54 -0.78 -9.00
C GLY A 62 -2.62 0.53 -8.20
N LEU A 63 -1.90 1.57 -8.62
CA LEU A 63 -1.88 2.89 -8.00
C LEU A 63 -2.43 4.00 -8.93
N VAL A 64 -3.38 3.67 -9.81
CA VAL A 64 -3.99 4.65 -10.72
C VAL A 64 -4.54 5.85 -9.94
N GLY A 65 -4.08 7.05 -10.32
CA GLY A 65 -4.47 8.31 -9.71
C GLY A 65 -3.82 8.60 -8.34
N ASN A 66 -2.80 7.84 -7.94
CA ASN A 66 -2.11 8.02 -6.66
C ASN A 66 -1.48 9.41 -6.49
N ALA A 67 -0.79 9.92 -7.51
CA ALA A 67 -0.27 11.30 -7.49
C ALA A 67 -1.37 12.36 -7.35
N TYR A 68 -2.54 12.15 -7.98
CA TYR A 68 -3.69 13.04 -7.83
C TYR A 68 -4.22 13.00 -6.39
N MET A 69 -4.40 11.80 -5.83
CA MET A 69 -4.89 11.63 -4.46
C MET A 69 -3.96 12.30 -3.45
N ARG A 70 -2.64 12.11 -3.60
CA ARG A 70 -1.64 12.78 -2.76
C ARG A 70 -1.80 14.31 -2.81
N ARG A 71 -1.90 14.89 -4.02
CA ARG A 71 -2.06 16.36 -4.17
C ARG A 71 -3.40 16.86 -3.66
N ALA A 72 -4.48 16.13 -3.91
CA ALA A 72 -5.82 16.49 -3.46
C ALA A 72 -5.89 16.45 -1.92
N LEU A 73 -5.44 15.36 -1.30
CA LEU A 73 -5.45 15.23 0.15
C LEU A 73 -4.51 16.25 0.82
N LYS A 74 -3.32 16.50 0.26
CA LYS A 74 -2.44 17.55 0.79
C LYS A 74 -3.12 18.92 0.81
N ARG A 75 -3.78 19.31 -0.29
CA ARG A 75 -4.52 20.58 -0.36
C ARG A 75 -5.63 20.66 0.69
N GLU A 76 -6.40 19.59 0.85
CA GLU A 76 -7.47 19.51 1.85
C GLU A 76 -6.93 19.61 3.28
N LEU A 77 -5.81 18.96 3.58
CA LEU A 77 -5.19 19.00 4.91
C LEU A 77 -4.56 20.36 5.21
N VAL A 78 -3.90 20.99 4.23
CA VAL A 78 -3.37 22.36 4.37
C VAL A 78 -4.50 23.36 4.62
N ALA A 79 -5.63 23.25 3.90
CA ALA A 79 -6.81 24.07 4.14
C ALA A 79 -7.43 23.87 5.54
N LYS A 80 -7.09 22.76 6.22
CA LYS A 80 -7.47 22.45 7.60
C LYS A 80 -6.35 22.70 8.60
N HIS A 81 -5.37 23.53 8.23
CA HIS A 81 -4.26 23.95 9.08
C HIS A 81 -3.35 22.80 9.56
N VAL A 82 -3.26 21.70 8.79
CA VAL A 82 -2.23 20.68 9.04
C VAL A 82 -0.89 21.21 8.54
N ASP A 83 0.11 21.26 9.42
CA ASP A 83 1.46 21.66 9.07
C ASP A 83 2.23 20.54 8.37
N PHE A 84 2.87 20.89 7.24
CA PHE A 84 3.71 20.04 6.39
C PHE A 84 5.20 20.40 6.43
N ASN A 85 5.64 21.24 7.36
CA ASN A 85 7.06 21.57 7.56
C ASN A 85 7.87 20.37 8.05
N ASP A 86 7.26 19.50 8.85
CA ASP A 86 7.91 18.28 9.33
C ASP A 86 8.10 17.24 8.21
N PRO A 87 9.11 16.36 8.33
CA PRO A 87 9.28 15.22 7.44
C PRO A 87 8.00 14.40 7.35
N HIS A 88 7.50 14.19 6.13
CA HIS A 88 6.26 13.46 5.89
C HIS A 88 6.33 12.52 4.70
N PHE A 89 5.50 11.48 4.73
CA PHE A 89 5.36 10.49 3.66
C PHE A 89 3.89 10.22 3.38
N PHE A 90 3.51 10.16 2.11
CA PHE A 90 2.22 9.67 1.68
C PHE A 90 2.19 8.14 1.75
N VAL A 91 1.28 7.61 2.56
CA VAL A 91 1.19 6.18 2.88
C VAL A 91 -0.25 5.69 2.87
N GLY A 92 -0.43 4.41 2.60
CA GLY A 92 -1.64 3.69 2.99
C GLY A 92 -1.51 3.23 4.44
N PHE A 93 -2.62 3.21 5.16
CA PHE A 93 -2.70 2.87 6.58
C PHE A 93 -3.68 1.72 6.81
N ALA A 94 -3.36 0.84 7.74
CA ALA A 94 -4.28 -0.18 8.22
C ALA A 94 -4.13 -0.36 9.74
N SER A 95 -5.26 -0.34 10.46
CA SER A 95 -5.31 -0.74 11.85
C SER A 95 -5.10 -2.26 11.99
N PRO A 96 -4.75 -2.76 13.19
CA PRO A 96 -4.54 -4.19 13.41
C PRO A 96 -5.77 -5.06 13.14
N LYS A 97 -6.97 -4.48 13.19
CA LYS A 97 -8.25 -5.18 12.99
C LYS A 97 -8.72 -5.14 11.53
N PHE A 98 -8.09 -4.32 10.68
CA PHE A 98 -8.50 -4.20 9.29
C PHE A 98 -8.05 -5.40 8.48
N ILE A 99 -9.02 -6.10 7.87
CA ILE A 99 -8.81 -7.22 6.98
C ILE A 99 -9.67 -7.00 5.74
N ASN A 100 -9.04 -6.93 4.57
CA ASN A 100 -9.73 -6.86 3.30
C ASN A 100 -8.90 -7.60 2.24
N ILE A 101 -9.58 -8.36 1.39
CA ILE A 101 -8.98 -9.22 0.37
C ILE A 101 -8.56 -8.40 -0.86
N LEU A 102 -9.27 -7.30 -1.15
CA LEU A 102 -9.08 -6.50 -2.36
C LEU A 102 -8.23 -5.24 -2.16
N ASP A 103 -8.07 -4.82 -0.91
CA ASP A 103 -7.34 -3.59 -0.58
C ASP A 103 -6.61 -3.79 0.74
N ALA A 104 -5.30 -3.53 0.75
CA ALA A 104 -4.53 -3.61 1.98
C ALA A 104 -4.86 -2.42 2.92
N HIS A 105 -5.38 -1.31 2.39
CA HIS A 105 -5.49 -0.04 3.11
C HIS A 105 -6.91 0.23 3.65
N GLU A 106 -6.98 0.50 4.94
CA GLU A 106 -8.16 1.04 5.61
C GLU A 106 -8.35 2.52 5.24
N ASP A 107 -7.24 3.28 5.23
CA ASP A 107 -7.20 4.71 4.96
C ASP A 107 -5.92 5.06 4.18
N ILE A 108 -5.87 6.26 3.61
CA ILE A 108 -4.67 6.82 3.00
C ILE A 108 -4.41 8.21 3.57
N GLY A 109 -3.14 8.57 3.70
CA GLY A 109 -2.80 9.78 4.42
C GLY A 109 -1.32 10.12 4.38
N PHE A 110 -0.96 11.06 5.24
CA PHE A 110 0.43 11.43 5.45
C PHE A 110 0.88 10.95 6.83
N LEU A 111 2.00 10.26 6.86
CA LEU A 111 2.74 9.96 8.08
C LEU A 111 3.75 11.08 8.31
N PHE A 112 3.57 11.86 9.37
CA PHE A 112 4.47 12.89 9.84
C PHE A 112 5.39 12.31 10.92
N LEU A 113 6.67 12.62 10.82
CA LEU A 113 7.65 12.41 11.88
C LEU A 113 7.83 13.73 12.61
N ARG A 114 6.97 13.99 13.61
CA ARG A 114 7.09 15.16 14.50
C ARG A 114 8.21 14.92 15.49
N GLU A 115 8.73 15.95 16.13
CA GLU A 115 9.80 15.83 17.13
C GLU A 115 9.55 14.72 18.17
N GLU A 116 8.38 14.75 18.82
CA GLU A 116 8.03 13.85 19.94
C GLU A 116 7.07 12.70 19.57
N MET A 117 6.56 12.65 18.35
CA MET A 117 5.55 11.66 17.95
C MET A 117 5.54 11.37 16.46
N VAL A 118 5.14 10.15 16.12
CA VAL A 118 4.69 9.85 14.77
C VAL A 118 3.18 10.10 14.68
N GLU A 119 2.77 10.87 13.67
CA GLU A 119 1.37 11.21 13.44
C GLU A 119 0.95 10.75 12.05
N PHE A 120 -0.07 9.91 11.97
CA PHE A 120 -0.77 9.64 10.71
C PHE A 120 -1.98 10.55 10.62
N VAL A 121 -2.08 11.35 9.55
CA VAL A 121 -3.26 12.15 9.22
C VAL A 121 -3.81 11.67 7.88
N GLY A 122 -4.92 10.94 7.94
CA GLY A 122 -5.62 10.39 6.78
C GLY A 122 -6.91 11.13 6.44
N GLU A 123 -7.73 10.48 5.61
CA GLU A 123 -9.04 11.00 5.25
C GLU A 123 -10.00 10.93 6.43
N SER A 124 -9.99 9.77 7.12
CA SER A 124 -10.94 9.41 8.18
C SER A 124 -10.26 9.26 9.53
N ASN A 125 -8.99 8.83 9.55
CA ASN A 125 -8.26 8.54 10.78
C ASN A 125 -7.18 9.60 11.06
N ASN A 126 -7.02 9.95 12.33
CA ASN A 126 -5.82 10.61 12.84
C ASN A 126 -5.26 9.76 13.99
N VAL A 127 -4.03 9.29 13.85
CA VAL A 127 -3.37 8.44 14.85
C VAL A 127 -2.06 9.10 15.27
N LYS A 128 -1.93 9.36 16.57
CA LYS A 128 -0.73 9.93 17.18
C LYS A 128 -0.10 8.90 18.10
N VAL A 129 1.19 8.62 17.89
CA VAL A 129 1.95 7.69 18.72
C VAL A 129 3.20 8.41 19.23
N PRO A 130 3.31 8.65 20.54
CA PRO A 130 4.51 9.21 21.14
C PRO A 130 5.74 8.35 20.86
N LYS A 131 6.86 9.00 20.56
CA LYS A 131 8.15 8.37 20.24
C LYS A 131 8.57 7.37 21.32
N VAL A 132 8.42 7.75 22.59
CA VAL A 132 8.74 6.93 23.78
C VAL A 132 7.94 5.63 23.89
N GLN A 133 6.82 5.51 23.18
CA GLN A 133 5.98 4.30 23.20
C GLN A 133 6.37 3.30 22.11
N ILE A 134 7.20 3.72 21.14
CA ILE A 134 7.61 2.89 20.01
C ILE A 134 8.76 1.98 20.46
N GLN A 135 8.56 0.67 20.31
CA GLN A 135 9.56 -0.33 20.67
C GLN A 135 10.34 -0.82 19.45
N ARG A 136 9.70 -0.89 18.28
CA ARG A 136 10.36 -1.37 17.05
C ARG A 136 9.65 -0.91 15.80
N VAL A 137 10.44 -0.84 14.72
CA VAL A 137 9.96 -0.64 13.36
C VAL A 137 10.43 -1.82 12.51
N ILE A 138 9.50 -2.61 12.00
CA ILE A 138 9.80 -3.86 11.29
C ILE A 138 9.00 -3.98 10.00
N PHE A 139 9.46 -4.84 9.09
CA PHE A 139 8.65 -5.20 7.93
C PHE A 139 7.74 -6.38 8.29
N ARG A 140 6.51 -6.38 7.74
CA ARG A 140 5.58 -7.51 7.82
C ARG A 140 4.92 -7.76 6.46
N PRO A 141 4.50 -8.99 6.16
CA PRO A 141 3.77 -9.27 4.93
C PRO A 141 2.40 -8.58 4.92
N ASN A 142 1.93 -8.20 3.72
CA ASN A 142 0.58 -7.72 3.41
C ASN A 142 -0.04 -8.57 2.30
N VAL A 143 -1.27 -8.24 1.86
CA VAL A 143 -1.94 -8.98 0.78
C VAL A 143 -1.15 -8.96 -0.54
N HIS A 144 -0.37 -7.90 -0.78
CA HIS A 144 0.48 -7.75 -1.96
C HIS A 144 1.84 -8.46 -1.82
N THR A 145 2.19 -9.01 -0.65
CA THR A 145 3.39 -9.82 -0.47
C THR A 145 3.28 -11.16 -1.20
N TRP A 146 2.08 -11.75 -1.29
CA TRP A 146 1.82 -12.99 -2.02
C TRP A 146 2.14 -12.88 -3.51
N VAL A 147 2.05 -11.67 -4.06
CA VAL A 147 2.39 -11.34 -5.46
C VAL A 147 3.73 -10.61 -5.58
N GLY A 148 4.54 -10.58 -4.51
CA GLY A 148 5.92 -10.10 -4.53
C GLY A 148 6.12 -8.58 -4.64
N ILE A 149 5.06 -7.78 -4.50
CA ILE A 149 5.10 -6.34 -4.83
C ILE A 149 4.65 -5.41 -3.70
N GLY A 150 4.48 -5.92 -2.48
CA GLY A 150 4.15 -5.09 -1.32
C GLY A 150 4.58 -5.70 0.01
N ARG A 151 4.66 -4.84 1.02
CA ARG A 151 4.90 -5.18 2.43
C ARG A 151 4.54 -4.01 3.33
N TRP A 152 4.16 -4.30 4.56
CA TRP A 152 3.98 -3.29 5.60
C TRP A 152 5.30 -2.87 6.21
N ILE A 153 5.43 -1.57 6.50
CA ILE A 153 6.27 -1.05 7.57
C ILE A 153 5.37 -0.98 8.80
N CYS A 154 5.69 -1.73 9.85
CA CYS A 154 4.94 -1.73 11.09
C CYS A 154 5.71 -1.01 12.18
N ILE A 155 5.12 0.05 12.74
CA ILE A 155 5.57 0.71 13.97
C ILE A 155 4.82 0.05 15.12
N GLU A 156 5.54 -0.63 16.00
CA GLU A 156 4.97 -1.41 17.10
C GLU A 156 5.46 -0.89 18.45
N GLY A 157 4.59 -0.96 19.46
CA GLY A 157 4.91 -0.46 20.78
C GLY A 157 3.87 -0.78 21.85
N LEU A 158 3.98 -0.09 22.98
CA LEU A 158 3.09 -0.24 24.13
C LEU A 158 2.48 1.10 24.55
N HIS A 159 1.17 1.13 24.68
CA HIS A 159 0.43 2.23 25.30
C HIS A 159 -0.37 1.68 26.48
N LYS A 160 -0.09 2.15 27.71
CA LYS A 160 -0.78 1.69 28.94
C LYS A 160 -0.84 0.15 29.06
N LYS A 161 0.28 -0.53 28.78
CA LYS A 161 0.42 -2.02 28.74
C LYS A 161 -0.33 -2.73 27.59
N THR A 162 -1.05 -2.02 26.74
CA THR A 162 -1.66 -2.57 25.53
C THR A 162 -0.71 -2.43 24.35
N ARG A 163 -0.47 -3.53 23.62
CA ARG A 163 0.33 -3.49 22.39
C ARG A 163 -0.44 -2.78 21.28
N PHE A 164 0.22 -1.86 20.59
CA PHE A 164 -0.29 -1.27 19.37
C PHE A 164 0.58 -1.64 18.17
N ARG A 165 -0.02 -1.58 16.98
CA ARG A 165 0.67 -1.67 15.69
C ARG A 165 0.05 -0.67 14.74
N LEU A 166 0.88 0.20 14.20
CA LEU A 166 0.56 1.06 13.07
C LEU A 166 1.18 0.42 11.82
N SER A 167 0.35 -0.06 10.89
CA SER A 167 0.81 -0.64 9.62
C SER A 167 0.70 0.39 8.52
N ILE A 168 1.82 0.69 7.87
CA ILE A 168 1.88 1.66 6.77
C ILE A 168 2.55 1.07 5.54
N GLU A 169 2.07 1.42 4.36
CA GLU A 169 2.67 1.04 3.08
C GLU A 169 2.97 2.30 2.27
N PRO A 170 4.22 2.48 1.79
CA PRO A 170 4.57 3.65 1.00
C PRO A 170 3.69 3.80 -0.25
N ARG A 171 3.26 5.04 -0.50
CA ARG A 171 2.53 5.43 -1.71
C ARG A 171 3.15 6.66 -2.36
N GLU A 172 4.44 6.91 -2.15
CA GLU A 172 5.14 8.07 -2.70
C GLU A 172 5.25 8.05 -4.23
N ARG A 173 5.29 6.86 -4.82
CA ARG A 173 5.43 6.66 -6.27
C ARG A 173 4.14 6.10 -6.87
N ASN A 174 4.01 6.18 -8.19
CA ASN A 174 2.85 5.66 -8.93
C ASN A 174 2.94 4.17 -9.26
N PHE A 175 4.04 3.51 -8.91
CA PHE A 175 4.27 2.08 -9.21
C PHE A 175 4.53 1.32 -7.91
N LEU A 176 3.92 0.14 -7.76
CA LEU A 176 4.02 -0.66 -6.53
C LEU A 176 5.47 -1.06 -6.24
N LEU A 177 6.21 -1.53 -7.26
CA LEU A 177 7.60 -1.95 -7.12
C LEU A 177 8.51 -0.79 -6.66
N MET A 178 8.30 0.43 -7.17
CA MET A 178 9.08 1.58 -6.73
C MET A 178 8.82 1.94 -5.26
N ASN A 179 7.59 1.75 -4.79
CA ASN A 179 7.25 1.93 -3.38
C ASN A 179 7.84 0.82 -2.51
N LEU A 180 7.85 -0.42 -3.00
CA LEU A 180 8.51 -1.55 -2.34
C LEU A 180 10.01 -1.29 -2.17
N ILE A 181 10.71 -0.87 -3.24
CA ILE A 181 12.13 -0.50 -3.18
C ILE A 181 12.33 0.67 -2.22
N GLY A 182 11.51 1.71 -2.32
CA GLY A 182 11.56 2.90 -1.46
C GLY A 182 11.25 2.65 0.02
N SER A 183 10.58 1.54 0.36
CA SER A 183 10.20 1.22 1.74
C SER A 183 11.39 1.06 2.68
N GLY A 184 12.54 0.62 2.17
CA GLY A 184 13.80 0.54 2.93
C GLY A 184 14.27 1.92 3.40
N ALA A 185 14.27 2.90 2.49
CA ALA A 185 14.65 4.27 2.80
C ALA A 185 13.67 4.93 3.78
N ILE A 186 12.36 4.69 3.64
CA ILE A 186 11.35 5.22 4.57
C ILE A 186 11.52 4.61 5.95
N LYS A 187 11.67 3.28 6.05
CA LYS A 187 11.95 2.61 7.33
C LYS A 187 13.22 3.16 7.98
N LYS A 188 14.29 3.35 7.20
CA LYS A 188 15.54 3.94 7.68
C LYS A 188 15.31 5.35 8.23
N ARG A 189 14.59 6.22 7.51
CA ARG A 189 14.25 7.57 8.00
C ARG A 189 13.45 7.56 9.30
N ILE A 190 12.52 6.62 9.48
CA ILE A 190 11.78 6.46 10.74
C ILE A 190 12.73 6.03 11.87
N LEU A 191 13.64 5.08 11.59
CA LEU A 191 14.62 4.62 12.58
C LEU A 191 15.64 5.69 12.95
N ASP A 192 16.07 6.49 11.98
CA ASP A 192 17.01 7.60 12.21
C ASP A 192 16.33 8.70 13.03
N TRP A 193 15.07 9.05 12.71
CA TRP A 193 14.24 9.94 13.54
C TRP A 193 14.06 9.39 14.96
N LEU A 194 13.91 8.08 15.16
CA LEU A 194 13.80 7.50 16.50
C LEU A 194 15.05 7.70 17.37
N LYS A 195 16.22 7.93 16.76
CA LYS A 195 17.50 8.12 17.47
C LYS A 195 17.82 9.59 17.78
N GLY A 196 17.21 10.54 17.06
CA GLY A 196 17.40 11.99 17.19
C GLY A 196 16.08 12.70 17.07
#